data_AF-A0A6P2B2V3-F1
#
_entry.id   AF-A0A6P2B2V3-F1
#
_cell.length_a   1.000
_cell.length_b   1.000
_cell.length_c   1.000
_cell.angle_alpha   90.00
_cell.angle_beta   90.00
_cell.angle_gamma   90.00
#
_symmetry.space_group_name_H-M   'P 1'
#
loop_
_entity.id
_entity.type
_entity.pdbx_description
1 polymer ?
#
loop_
_entity_poly.entity_id
_entity_poly.type
_entity_poly.pdbx_seq_one_letter_code
_entity_poly.pdbx_strand_id
1 'polypeptide(L)' 'MLKAKPSNAPSTTPQNEADDWTLDTDQMIFMMQNHNAIDAAYENDDIGYLNQMASSDQYKAIFGSMSFDEAYDRYECMI' A
#
# COMPACT_ATOMS: atom_id res chain seq x y z
N MET A 1 -40.24 28.76 26.25
CA MET A 1 -39.77 27.38 26.46
C MET A 1 -39.25 26.84 25.14
N LEU A 2 -37.94 26.74 24.95
CA LEU A 2 -37.31 26.14 23.76
C LEU A 2 -36.32 25.09 24.27
N LYS A 3 -36.70 23.80 24.20
CA LYS A 3 -35.80 22.67 24.40
C LYS A 3 -35.08 22.41 23.07
N ALA A 4 -33.81 22.78 22.97
CA ALA A 4 -32.95 22.29 21.91
C ALA A 4 -32.56 20.83 22.23
N LYS A 5 -32.81 19.92 21.28
CA LYS A 5 -32.31 18.54 21.31
C LYS A 5 -30.78 18.55 21.15
N PRO A 6 -30.01 17.71 21.85
CA PRO A 6 -28.64 17.44 21.44
C PRO A 6 -28.68 16.61 20.15
N SER A 7 -28.15 17.19 19.07
CA SER A 7 -27.84 16.47 17.84
C SER A 7 -26.58 15.66 18.09
N ASN A 8 -26.69 14.32 18.07
CA ASN A 8 -25.52 13.45 17.98
C ASN A 8 -24.83 13.74 16.65
N ALA A 9 -23.78 14.56 16.67
CA ALA A 9 -22.85 14.62 15.57
C ALA A 9 -22.13 13.27 15.48
N PRO A 10 -21.96 12.67 14.30
CA PRO A 10 -21.02 11.58 14.13
C PRO A 10 -19.63 12.13 14.46
N SER A 11 -18.94 11.49 15.40
CA SER A 11 -17.53 11.74 15.69
C SER A 11 -16.72 11.43 14.43
N THR A 12 -16.39 12.45 13.65
CA THR A 12 -15.31 12.37 12.65
C THR A 12 -14.00 12.36 13.40
N THR A 13 -13.62 11.19 13.91
CA THR A 13 -12.21 10.92 14.23
C THR A 13 -11.43 11.16 12.94
N PRO A 14 -10.41 12.03 12.92
CA PRO A 14 -9.50 12.05 11.79
C PRO A 14 -8.80 10.69 11.77
N GLN A 15 -9.22 9.80 10.87
CA GLN A 15 -8.39 8.66 10.50
C GLN A 15 -7.08 9.25 10.00
N ASN A 16 -5.96 8.82 10.59
CA ASN A 16 -4.63 9.11 10.08
C ASN A 16 -4.57 8.69 8.61
N GLU A 17 -4.76 9.62 7.67
CA GLU A 17 -4.55 9.36 6.24
C GLU A 17 -3.10 8.93 5.94
N ALA A 18 -2.17 9.19 6.88
CA ALA A 18 -0.78 8.75 6.80
C ALA A 18 -0.60 7.24 7.01
N ASP A 19 -1.44 6.57 7.82
CA ASP A 19 -1.29 5.12 8.03
C ASP A 19 -1.66 4.35 6.76
N ASP A 20 -2.70 4.79 6.04
CA ASP A 20 -3.21 4.09 4.86
C ASP A 20 -2.28 4.16 3.65
N TRP A 21 -1.34 5.11 3.57
CA TRP A 21 -0.33 5.19 2.49
C TRP A 21 0.96 4.46 2.83
N THR A 22 1.15 4.06 4.10
CA THR A 22 2.38 3.42 4.52
C THR A 22 2.39 1.91 4.24
N LEU A 23 3.56 1.35 3.90
CA LEU A 23 3.76 -0.09 3.89
C LEU A 23 4.02 -0.57 5.32
N ASP A 24 3.44 -1.70 5.67
CA ASP A 24 3.80 -2.38 6.91
C ASP A 24 5.22 -3.00 6.83
N THR A 25 5.70 -3.54 7.95
CA THR A 25 7.05 -4.12 8.04
C THR A 25 7.27 -5.26 7.05
N ASP A 26 6.30 -6.15 6.86
CA ASP A 26 6.45 -7.32 5.99
C ASP A 26 6.43 -6.92 4.51
N GLN A 27 5.57 -5.95 4.17
CA GLN A 27 5.51 -5.31 2.86
C GLN A 27 6.82 -4.58 2.53
N MET A 28 7.36 -3.82 3.47
CA MET A 28 8.64 -3.12 3.32
C MET A 28 9.79 -4.11 3.13
N ILE A 29 9.87 -5.16 3.94
CA ILE A 29 10.89 -6.20 3.81
C ILE A 29 10.81 -6.89 2.46
N PHE A 30 9.59 -7.21 1.99
CA PHE A 30 9.41 -7.79 0.66
C PHE A 30 9.97 -6.90 -0.44
N MET A 31 9.64 -5.60 -0.42
CA MET A 31 10.13 -4.66 -1.42
C MET A 31 11.65 -4.50 -1.35
N MET A 32 12.22 -4.31 -0.16
CA MET A 32 13.67 -4.21 0.01
C MET A 32 14.42 -5.46 -0.50
N GLN A 33 13.89 -6.66 -0.25
CA GLN A 33 14.52 -7.90 -0.69
C GLN A 33 14.51 -8.08 -2.21
N ASN A 34 13.51 -7.51 -2.89
CA ASN A 34 13.32 -7.66 -4.33
C ASN A 34 13.66 -6.39 -5.12
N HIS A 35 14.01 -5.28 -4.47
CA HIS A 35 14.22 -3.96 -5.07
C HIS A 35 15.07 -4.01 -6.34
N ASN A 36 16.31 -4.52 -6.27
CA ASN A 36 17.18 -4.59 -7.45
C ASN A 36 16.55 -5.33 -8.65
N ALA A 37 15.74 -6.35 -8.40
CA ALA A 37 15.08 -7.12 -9.45
C ALA A 37 13.83 -6.40 -9.98
N ILE A 38 13.11 -5.68 -9.12
CA ILE A 38 11.96 -4.84 -9.49
C ILE A 38 12.43 -3.66 -10.34
N ASP A 39 13.46 -2.95 -9.88
CA ASP A 39 14.07 -1.83 -10.60
C ASP A 39 14.57 -2.25 -11.98
N ALA A 40 15.33 -3.36 -12.05
CA ALA A 40 15.78 -3.89 -13.32
C ALA A 40 14.62 -4.29 -14.24
N ALA A 41 13.51 -4.79 -13.70
CA ALA A 41 12.34 -5.11 -14.50
C ALA A 41 11.66 -3.85 -15.07
N TYR A 42 11.56 -2.77 -14.29
CA TYR A 42 11.07 -1.49 -14.80
C TYR A 42 12.03 -0.88 -15.84
N GLU A 43 13.34 -0.92 -15.61
CA GLU A 43 14.35 -0.39 -16.56
C GLU A 43 14.35 -1.13 -17.91
N ASN A 44 14.02 -2.43 -17.92
CA ASN A 44 14.02 -3.27 -19.11
C ASN A 44 12.62 -3.48 -19.72
N ASP A 45 11.58 -2.78 -19.22
CA ASP A 45 10.18 -3.02 -19.60
C ASP A 45 9.76 -4.50 -19.47
N ASP A 46 10.29 -5.23 -18.48
CA ASP A 46 9.94 -6.62 -18.19
C ASP A 46 8.63 -6.72 -17.40
N ILE A 47 7.56 -6.32 -18.08
CA ILE A 47 6.19 -6.38 -17.56
C ILE A 47 5.77 -7.83 -17.26
N GLY A 48 6.40 -8.82 -17.90
CA GLY A 48 6.16 -10.24 -17.63
C GLY A 48 6.58 -10.63 -16.23
N TYR A 49 7.78 -10.22 -15.83
CA TYR A 49 8.32 -10.45 -14.50
C TYR A 49 7.48 -9.77 -13.40
N LEU A 50 7.13 -8.49 -13.59
CA LEU A 50 6.31 -7.74 -12.63
C LEU A 50 4.93 -8.39 -12.43
N ASN A 51 4.28 -8.80 -13.52
CA ASN A 51 3.00 -9.52 -13.46
C ASN A 51 3.13 -10.90 -12.79
N GLN A 52 4.23 -11.61 -13.04
CA GLN A 52 4.50 -12.88 -12.37
C GLN A 52 4.66 -12.68 -10.86
N MET A 53 5.37 -11.63 -10.45
CA MET A 53 5.55 -11.30 -9.03
C MET A 53 4.22 -10.93 -8.37
N ALA A 54 3.45 -10.04 -8.99
CA ALA A 54 2.14 -9.61 -8.50
C ALA A 54 1.11 -10.75 -8.41
N SER A 55 1.23 -11.75 -9.29
CA SER A 55 0.33 -12.92 -9.29
C SER A 55 0.77 -14.03 -8.33
N SER A 56 1.97 -13.95 -7.75
CA SER A 56 2.50 -14.95 -6.82
C SER A 56 1.70 -15.03 -5.53
N ASP A 57 1.64 -16.23 -4.94
CA ASP A 57 0.96 -16.44 -3.66
C ASP A 57 1.62 -15.67 -2.52
N GLN A 58 2.95 -15.49 -2.57
CA GLN A 58 3.70 -14.70 -1.61
C GLN A 58 3.29 -13.23 -1.65
N TYR A 59 3.22 -12.63 -2.85
CA TYR A 59 2.81 -11.24 -2.99
C TYR A 59 1.37 -11.05 -2.49
N LYS A 60 0.44 -11.92 -2.90
CA LYS A 60 -0.97 -11.88 -2.45
C LYS A 60 -1.11 -12.06 -0.93
N ALA A 61 -0.26 -12.86 -0.31
CA ALA A 61 -0.30 -13.05 1.15
C ALA A 61 0.14 -11.80 1.92
N ILE A 62 1.10 -11.03 1.38
CA ILE A 62 1.70 -9.86 2.04
C ILE A 62 0.91 -8.57 1.71
N PHE A 63 0.49 -8.41 0.46
CA PHE A 63 -0.12 -7.18 -0.06
C PHE A 63 -1.64 -7.28 -0.23
N GLY A 64 -2.21 -8.49 -0.12
CA GLY A 64 -3.65 -8.71 -0.23
C GLY A 64 -4.20 -8.26 -1.59
N SER A 65 -4.98 -7.17 -1.57
CA SER A 65 -5.58 -6.57 -2.76
C SER A 65 -4.82 -5.36 -3.31
N MET A 66 -3.71 -4.95 -2.68
CA MET A 66 -2.89 -3.83 -3.15
C MET A 66 -2.26 -4.18 -4.50
N SER A 67 -2.30 -3.24 -5.43
CA SER A 67 -1.69 -3.43 -6.75
C SER A 67 -0.17 -3.32 -6.66
N PHE A 68 0.53 -3.92 -7.63
CA PHE A 68 2.00 -3.89 -7.64
C PHE A 68 2.55 -2.48 -7.79
N ASP A 69 2.00 -1.70 -8.73
CA ASP A 69 2.41 -0.32 -8.95
C ASP A 69 2.18 0.54 -7.70
N GLU A 70 1.03 0.39 -7.04
CA GLU A 70 0.75 1.10 -5.78
C GLU A 70 1.73 0.70 -4.67
N ALA A 71 2.01 -0.59 -4.53
CA ALA A 71 2.95 -1.08 -3.52
C ALA A 71 4.37 -0.53 -3.77
N TYR A 72 4.79 -0.46 -5.03
CA TYR A 72 6.09 0.07 -5.42
C TYR A 72 6.16 1.60 -5.23
N ASP A 73 5.13 2.34 -5.63
CA ASP A 73 5.04 3.80 -5.42
C ASP A 73 5.16 4.15 -3.93
N ARG A 74 4.49 3.38 -3.07
CA ARG A 74 4.55 3.57 -1.61
C ARG A 74 5.95 3.26 -1.05
N TYR A 75 6.61 2.24 -1.58
CA TYR A 75 7.98 1.89 -1.21
C TYR A 75 8.97 3.01 -1.58
N GLU A 76 8.91 3.50 -2.81
CA GLU A 76 9.77 4.59 -3.32
C GLU A 76 9.58 5.89 -2.52
N CYS A 77 8.37 6.16 -2.02
CA CYS A 77 8.12 7.33 -1.18
C CYS A 77 8.78 7.27 0.21
N MET A 78 9.33 6.11 0.63
CA MET A 78 9.88 5.89 1.97
C MET A 78 11.41 5.78 2.03
N ILE A 79 12.07 5.61 0.89
CA ILE A 79 13.52 5.48 0.76
C ILE A 79 14.16 6.80 0.34
#